data_AF-A0A7S3MMP8-F1
#
_entry.id   AF-A0A7S3MMP8-F1
#
_cell.length_a   1.000
_cell.length_b   1.000
_cell.length_c   1.000
_cell.angle_alpha   90.00
_cell.angle_beta   90.00
_cell.angle_gamma   90.00
#
_symmetry.space_group_name_H-M   'P 1'
#
loop_
_entity.id
_entity.type
_entity.pdbx_description
1 polymer ?
#
loop_
_entity_poly.entity_id
_entity_poly.type
_entity_poly.pdbx_seq_one_letter_code
_entity_poly.pdbx_strand_id
1 'polypeptide(L)'
;QGIKRMITVTITMLFLVHLMGCLFFMVAKFEDFHKETWVARTDLMYEEPSRQYLFAVNWALQTLTTVGYGEIGALTIAEQLTALSWMAIGVGFYSFTIGNLSS
;
A
#
# COMPACT_ATOMS: atom_id res chain seq x y z
N GLN A 1 9.58 -21.66 18.68
CA GLN A 1 8.18 -21.31 18.31
C GLN A 1 8.05 -19.86 17.83
N GLY A 2 8.82 -18.89 18.38
CA GLY A 2 8.81 -17.49 17.92
C GLY A 2 9.12 -17.28 16.43
N ILE A 3 10.12 -17.97 15.87
CA ILE A 3 10.50 -17.86 14.45
C ILE A 3 9.33 -18.18 13.49
N LYS A 4 8.51 -19.20 13.78
CA LYS A 4 7.35 -19.52 12.94
C LYS A 4 6.31 -18.38 12.94
N ARG A 5 6.08 -17.75 14.10
CA ARG A 5 5.15 -16.61 14.21
C ARG A 5 5.67 -15.38 13.47
N MET A 6 6.98 -15.10 13.58
CA MET A 6 7.62 -14.00 12.84
C MET A 6 7.51 -14.20 11.33
N ILE A 7 7.81 -15.41 10.82
CA ILE A 7 7.70 -15.72 9.39
C ILE A 7 6.25 -15.53 8.91
N THR A 8 5.26 -16.02 9.66
CA THR A 8 3.84 -15.84 9.30
C THR A 8 3.45 -14.37 9.24
N VAL A 9 3.88 -13.54 10.20
CA VAL A 9 3.60 -12.10 10.19
C VAL A 9 4.24 -11.41 8.98
N THR A 10 5.50 -11.73 8.66
CA THR A 10 6.19 -11.17 7.48
C THR A 10 5.50 -11.57 6.18
N ILE A 11 5.08 -12.82 6.02
CA ILE A 11 4.36 -13.26 4.81
C ILE A 11 3.02 -12.54 4.68
N THR A 12 2.25 -12.44 5.78
CA THR A 12 0.97 -11.72 5.78
C THR A 12 1.17 -10.24 5.45
N MET A 13 2.23 -9.60 5.98
CA MET A 13 2.60 -8.23 5.65
C MET A 13 2.82 -8.06 4.14
N LEU A 14 3.67 -8.89 3.54
CA LEU A 14 4.00 -8.84 2.11
C LEU A 14 2.75 -9.05 1.24
N PHE A 15 1.88 -9.99 1.63
CA PHE A 15 0.63 -10.24 0.93
C PHE A 15 -0.32 -9.03 0.96
N LEU A 16 -0.49 -8.40 2.13
CA LEU A 16 -1.34 -7.22 2.28
C LEU A 16 -0.78 -6.03 1.49
N VAL A 17 0.54 -5.81 1.52
CA VAL A 17 1.21 -4.75 0.75
C VAL A 17 1.02 -4.97 -0.76
N HIS A 18 1.19 -6.20 -1.26
CA HIS A 18 0.93 -6.53 -2.66
C HIS A 18 -0.53 -6.26 -3.04
N LEU A 19 -1.47 -6.76 -2.24
CA LEU A 19 -2.90 -6.59 -2.49
C LEU A 19 -3.27 -5.11 -2.56
N MET A 20 -2.78 -4.30 -1.60
CA MET A 20 -3.16 -2.89 -1.50
C MET A 20 -2.44 -2.01 -2.51
N GLY A 21 -1.19 -2.32 -2.86
CA GLY A 21 -0.51 -1.69 -3.98
C GLY A 21 -1.25 -1.93 -5.30
N CYS A 22 -1.65 -3.18 -5.57
CA CYS A 22 -2.44 -3.52 -6.75
C CYS A 22 -3.81 -2.83 -6.77
N LEU A 23 -4.51 -2.78 -5.62
CA LEU A 23 -5.79 -2.07 -5.50
C LEU A 23 -5.64 -0.57 -5.75
N PHE A 24 -4.58 0.05 -5.22
CA PHE A 24 -4.31 1.47 -5.41
C PHE A 24 -4.00 1.83 -6.87
N PHE A 25 -3.28 0.95 -7.59
CA PHE A 25 -3.11 1.09 -9.03
C PHE A 25 -4.42 0.85 -9.81
N MET A 26 -5.22 -0.12 -9.37
CA MET A 26 -6.51 -0.43 -9.98
C MET A 26 -7.50 0.75 -9.86
N VAL A 27 -7.50 1.47 -8.74
CA VAL A 27 -8.31 2.68 -8.57
C VAL A 27 -7.94 3.76 -9.58
N ALA A 28 -6.64 4.04 -9.77
CA ALA A 28 -6.20 5.00 -10.78
C ALA A 28 -6.60 4.58 -12.20
N LYS A 29 -6.61 3.26 -12.48
CA LYS A 29 -7.09 2.72 -13.76
C LYS A 29 -8.60 2.86 -13.93
N PHE A 30 -9.40 2.71 -12.87
CA PHE A 30 -10.86 2.91 -12.91
C PHE A 30 -11.25 4.36 -13.15
N GLU A 31 -10.40 5.32 -12.76
CA GLU A 31 -10.58 6.74 -13.08
C GLU A 31 -9.96 7.13 -14.44
N ASP A 32 -9.72 6.16 -15.33
CA ASP A 32 -9.12 6.35 -16.67
C ASP A 32 -7.81 7.17 -16.66
N PHE A 33 -7.00 7.01 -15.61
CA PHE A 33 -5.78 7.79 -15.39
C PHE A 33 -6.03 9.31 -15.48
N HIS A 34 -7.11 9.77 -14.85
CA HIS A 34 -7.39 11.20 -14.75
C HIS A 34 -6.16 11.98 -14.24
N LYS A 35 -6.02 13.24 -14.65
CA LYS A 35 -4.81 14.05 -14.37
C LYS A 35 -4.49 14.21 -12.88
N GLU A 36 -5.51 14.10 -12.04
CA GLU A 36 -5.36 14.19 -10.58
C GLU A 36 -4.92 12.87 -9.93
N THR A 37 -4.96 11.76 -10.66
CA THR A 37 -4.54 10.45 -10.14
C THR A 37 -3.05 10.42 -9.88
N TRP A 38 -2.65 9.62 -8.89
CA TRP A 38 -1.25 9.46 -8.53
C TRP A 38 -0.37 8.98 -9.69
N VAL A 39 -0.90 8.11 -10.56
CA VAL A 39 -0.18 7.56 -11.73
C VAL A 39 0.08 8.64 -12.77
N ALA A 40 -0.90 9.50 -13.05
CA ALA A 40 -0.76 10.59 -14.01
C ALA A 40 0.21 11.67 -13.50
N ARG A 41 0.17 11.97 -12.20
CA ARG A 41 1.03 13.00 -11.57
C ARG A 41 2.49 12.59 -11.44
N THR A 42 2.75 11.29 -11.37
CA THR A 42 4.11 10.73 -11.29
C THR A 42 4.69 10.38 -12.66
N ASP A 43 3.98 10.69 -13.74
CA ASP A 43 4.33 10.38 -15.14
C ASP A 43 4.59 8.87 -15.37
N LEU A 44 3.93 8.02 -14.57
CA LEU A 44 4.10 6.57 -14.60
C LEU A 44 3.18 5.89 -15.64
N MET A 45 2.27 6.62 -16.27
CA MET A 45 1.23 6.05 -17.15
C MET A 45 1.80 5.25 -18.33
N TYR A 46 2.94 5.71 -18.89
CA TYR A 46 3.60 5.09 -20.05
C TYR A 46 4.89 4.35 -19.69
N GLU A 47 5.18 4.21 -18.40
CA GLU A 47 6.35 3.50 -17.90
C GLU A 47 6.14 1.98 -17.89
N GLU A 48 7.23 1.24 -17.75
CA GLU A 48 7.17 -0.23 -17.65
C GLU A 48 6.25 -0.69 -16.49
N PRO A 49 5.46 -1.77 -16.67
CA PRO A 49 4.59 -2.29 -15.62
C PRO A 49 5.34 -2.65 -14.33
N SER A 50 6.60 -3.06 -14.46
CA SER A 50 7.50 -3.34 -13.33
C SER A 50 7.76 -2.10 -12.47
N ARG A 51 7.95 -0.94 -13.11
CA ARG A 51 8.15 0.35 -12.45
C ARG A 51 6.87 0.85 -11.81
N GLN A 52 5.73 0.76 -12.50
CA GLN A 52 4.41 1.09 -11.95
C GLN A 52 4.11 0.28 -10.68
N TYR A 53 4.37 -1.03 -10.73
CA TYR A 53 4.21 -1.92 -9.59
C TYR A 53 5.13 -1.55 -8.41
N LEU A 54 6.39 -1.22 -8.68
CA LEU A 54 7.36 -0.83 -7.64
C LEU A 54 6.89 0.41 -6.88
N PHE A 55 6.37 1.42 -7.58
CA PHE A 55 5.83 2.63 -6.96
C PHE A 55 4.56 2.35 -6.15
N ALA A 56 3.64 1.52 -6.67
CA ALA A 56 2.43 1.14 -5.94
C ALA A 56 2.73 0.35 -4.65
N VAL A 57 3.67 -0.59 -4.72
CA VAL A 57 4.14 -1.36 -3.56
C VAL A 57 4.90 -0.48 -2.58
N ASN A 58 5.74 0.45 -3.07
CA ASN A 58 6.43 1.40 -2.21
C ASN A 58 5.43 2.26 -1.42
N TRP A 59 4.37 2.76 -2.07
CA TRP A 59 3.28 3.49 -1.41
C TRP A 59 2.55 2.64 -0.35
N ALA A 60 2.21 1.40 -0.67
CA ALA A 60 1.54 0.52 0.28
C ALA A 60 2.46 0.19 1.47
N LEU A 61 3.74 -0.08 1.20
CA LEU A 61 4.74 -0.39 2.21
C LEU A 61 5.02 0.79 3.13
N GLN A 62 5.30 1.97 2.59
CA GLN A 62 5.60 3.18 3.39
C GLN A 62 4.43 3.58 4.29
N THR A 63 3.19 3.34 3.85
CA THR A 63 1.99 3.62 4.64
C THR A 63 1.85 2.63 5.79
N LEU A 64 2.10 1.35 5.53
CA LEU A 64 2.05 0.31 6.55
C LEU A 64 3.18 0.44 7.59
N THR A 65 4.38 0.78 7.14
CA THR A 65 5.55 0.99 8.01
C THR A 65 5.58 2.37 8.63
N THR A 66 4.62 3.24 8.31
CA THR A 66 4.52 4.63 8.79
C THR A 66 5.75 5.50 8.46
N VAL A 67 6.54 5.12 7.46
CA VAL A 67 7.68 5.91 6.97
C VAL A 67 7.19 7.16 6.23
N GLY A 68 6.21 6.99 5.35
CA GLY A 68 5.47 8.10 4.73
C GLY A 68 6.31 9.17 4.05
N TYR A 69 7.17 8.81 3.08
CA TYR A 69 7.97 9.80 2.31
C TYR A 69 7.12 10.84 1.57
N GLY A 70 5.84 10.57 1.35
CA GLY A 70 4.89 11.52 0.76
C GLY A 70 5.05 11.72 -0.75
N GLU A 71 5.84 10.89 -1.42
CA GLU A 71 6.09 10.96 -2.87
C GLU A 71 4.81 10.70 -3.69
N ILE A 72 3.94 9.84 -3.17
CA ILE A 72 2.68 9.45 -3.78
C ILE A 72 1.54 9.87 -2.85
N GLY A 73 0.80 10.91 -3.27
CA GLY A 73 -0.32 11.48 -2.51
C GLY A 73 -1.65 11.16 -3.17
N ALA A 74 -2.58 10.59 -2.39
CA ALA A 74 -3.97 10.37 -2.80
C ALA A 74 -4.72 11.71 -2.85
N LEU A 75 -5.13 12.14 -4.05
CA LEU A 75 -5.89 13.38 -4.23
C LEU A 75 -7.33 13.13 -4.61
N THR A 76 -7.59 12.11 -5.42
CA THR A 76 -8.95 11.79 -5.82
C THR A 76 -9.73 11.19 -4.66
N ILE A 77 -11.06 11.34 -4.67
CA ILE A 77 -11.91 10.81 -3.59
C ILE A 77 -11.73 9.30 -3.48
N ALA A 78 -11.62 8.60 -4.61
CA ALA A 78 -11.40 7.16 -4.65
C ALA A 78 -10.03 6.77 -4.03
N GLU A 79 -8.97 7.48 -4.37
CA GLU A 79 -7.63 7.27 -3.79
C GLU A 79 -7.63 7.55 -2.28
N GLN A 80 -8.27 8.63 -1.84
CA GLN A 80 -8.36 8.98 -0.42
C GLN A 80 -9.11 7.90 0.37
N LEU A 81 -10.21 7.36 -0.17
CA LEU A 81 -10.94 6.26 0.46
C LEU A 81 -10.09 5.00 0.56
N THR A 82 -9.29 4.67 -0.47
CA THR A 82 -8.36 3.55 -0.38
C THR A 82 -7.25 3.78 0.65
N ALA A 83 -6.70 4.99 0.72
CA ALA A 83 -5.68 5.36 1.70
C ALA A 83 -6.22 5.25 3.14
N LEU A 84 -7.44 5.77 3.39
CA LEU A 84 -8.12 5.65 4.68
C LEU A 84 -8.35 4.20 5.09
N SER A 85 -8.84 3.39 4.14
CA SER A 85 -9.04 1.95 4.37
C SER A 85 -7.72 1.23 4.69
N TRP A 86 -6.65 1.61 4.00
CA TRP A 86 -5.33 1.01 4.23
C TRP A 86 -4.73 1.38 5.58
N MET A 87 -4.89 2.63 6.02
CA MET A 87 -4.47 3.06 7.36
C MET A 87 -5.21 2.29 8.46
N ALA A 88 -6.52 2.03 8.31
CA ALA A 88 -7.29 1.24 9.27
C ALA A 88 -6.78 -0.21 9.36
N ILE A 89 -6.48 -0.84 8.22
CA ILE A 89 -5.89 -2.19 8.16
C ILE A 89 -4.49 -2.19 8.80
N GLY A 90 -3.69 -1.15 8.55
CA GLY A 90 -2.35 -1.00 9.08
C GLY A 90 -2.32 -0.96 10.62
N VAL A 91 -3.25 -0.21 11.24
CA VAL A 91 -3.40 -0.19 12.71
C VAL A 91 -3.74 -1.59 13.24
N GLY A 92 -4.69 -2.28 12.61
CA GLY A 92 -5.04 -3.65 12.99
C GLY A 92 -3.86 -4.62 12.88
N PHE A 93 -3.07 -4.52 11.81
CA PHE A 93 -1.87 -5.33 11.61
C PHE A 93 -0.79 -5.04 12.67
N TYR A 94 -0.59 -3.78 13.02
CA TYR A 94 0.36 -3.37 14.06
C TYR A 94 -0.04 -3.92 15.44
N SER A 95 -1.31 -3.76 15.82
CA SER A 95 -1.86 -4.33 17.06
C SER A 95 -1.73 -5.85 17.11
N PHE A 96 -2.02 -6.54 16.00
CA PHE A 96 -1.86 -7.99 15.90
C PHE A 96 -0.38 -8.42 16.05
N THR A 97 0.54 -7.68 15.46
CA THR A 97 1.97 -7.97 15.52
C THR A 97 2.48 -7.82 16.95
N ILE A 98 2.14 -6.73 17.65
CA ILE A 98 2.50 -6.54 19.06
C ILE A 98 1.88 -7.62 19.95
N GLY A 99 0.59 -7.93 19.75
CA GLY A 99 -0.10 -8.98 20.51
C GLY A 99 0.53 -10.36 20.34
N ASN A 100 1.02 -10.69 19.14
CA ASN A 100 1.72 -11.95 18.88
C ASN A 100 3.16 -11.99 19.42
N LEU A 101 3.81 -10.84 19.57
CA LEU A 101 5.15 -10.74 20.16
C LEU A 101 5.11 -10.78 21.69
N SER A 102 4.06 -10.23 22.29
CA SER A 102 3.87 -10.21 23.75
C SER A 102 3.33 -11.52 24.32
N SER A 103 2.69 -12.35 23.50
CA SER A 103 2.10 -13.64 23.87
C SER A 103 3.04 -14.79 23.59
#